data_AF-A0A843SZC0-F1
#
_entry.id   AF-A0A843SZC0-F1
#
_cell.length_a   1.000
_cell.length_b   1.000
_cell.length_c   1.000
_cell.angle_alpha   90.00
_cell.angle_beta   90.00
_cell.angle_gamma   90.00
#
_symmetry.space_group_name_H-M   'P 1'
#
loop_
_entity.id
_entity.type
_entity.pdbx_description
1 polymer ?
#
loop_
_entity_poly.entity_id
_entity_poly.type
_entity_poly.pdbx_seq_one_letter_code
_entity_poly.pdbx_strand_id
1 'polypeptide(L)'
;MNVGCPDCGTVYRVDPAKVPVAGVRARCVRCPSEFEVSVEERFSQPPQPATAAFVSASEGLESGAVGDGPKTVGLEGHDRDASVGAEWSGESSLGESETNATETATTASPGQTDANEQTLPPAPFGSADPDARARRLARALVSDIVVYHPDRREQSLKQGTIRQDFRSEISKSWDEYVDQVGNEMARKTSYFQAALNEILAGGARIF
;
A
#
# COMPACT_ATOMS: atom_id res chain seq x y z
N MET A 1 -14.90 1.10 -20.83
CA MET A 1 -14.47 2.44 -20.39
C MET A 1 -13.26 2.32 -19.47
N ASN A 2 -12.51 3.40 -19.27
CA ASN A 2 -11.41 3.44 -18.31
C ASN A 2 -11.88 4.19 -17.07
N VAL A 3 -11.47 3.74 -15.88
CA VAL A 3 -11.85 4.35 -14.60
C VAL A 3 -10.60 4.49 -13.73
N GLY A 4 -10.36 5.68 -13.18
CA GLY A 4 -9.23 5.95 -12.30
C GLY A 4 -9.62 5.86 -10.83
N CYS A 5 -8.75 5.28 -10.00
CA CYS A 5 -8.86 5.41 -8.54
C CYS A 5 -8.55 6.87 -8.13
N PRO A 6 -9.41 7.54 -7.33
CA PRO A 6 -9.22 8.96 -6.99
C PRO A 6 -7.96 9.25 -6.17
N ASP A 7 -7.55 8.34 -5.28
CA ASP A 7 -6.41 8.59 -4.37
C ASP A 7 -5.04 8.28 -4.96
N CYS A 8 -4.92 7.23 -5.80
CA CYS A 8 -3.63 6.77 -6.32
C CYS A 8 -3.51 6.79 -7.85
N GLY A 9 -4.54 7.25 -8.57
CA GLY A 9 -4.53 7.39 -10.03
C GLY A 9 -4.46 6.07 -10.83
N THR A 10 -4.58 4.91 -10.18
CA THR A 10 -4.53 3.61 -10.88
C THR A 10 -5.71 3.47 -11.84
N VAL A 11 -5.43 3.19 -13.13
CA VAL A 11 -6.44 3.08 -14.18
C VAL A 11 -6.87 1.63 -14.41
N TYR A 12 -8.18 1.39 -14.37
CA TYR A 12 -8.82 0.11 -14.62
C TYR A 12 -9.57 0.13 -15.94
N ARG A 13 -9.46 -0.95 -16.73
CA ARG A 13 -10.31 -1.17 -17.91
C ARG A 13 -11.57 -1.91 -17.46
N VAL A 14 -12.71 -1.25 -17.56
CA VAL A 14 -14.01 -1.77 -17.16
C VAL A 14 -14.88 -1.95 -18.40
N ASP A 15 -15.50 -3.12 -18.55
CA ASP A 15 -16.46 -3.39 -19.62
C ASP A 15 -17.79 -2.68 -19.29
N PRO A 16 -18.26 -1.71 -20.10
CA PRO A 16 -19.47 -0.96 -19.80
C PRO A 16 -20.71 -1.86 -19.80
N ALA A 17 -20.70 -3.01 -20.49
CA ALA A 17 -21.82 -3.96 -20.45
C ALA A 17 -21.92 -4.73 -19.12
N LYS A 18 -20.91 -4.62 -18.25
CA LYS A 18 -20.86 -5.28 -16.93
C LYS A 18 -21.09 -4.32 -15.76
N VAL A 19 -21.27 -3.03 -16.03
CA VAL A 19 -21.57 -2.02 -15.01
C VAL A 19 -23.07 -1.70 -15.11
N PRO A 20 -23.88 -1.97 -14.08
CA PRO A 20 -25.29 -1.61 -14.11
C PRO A 20 -25.47 -0.09 -14.05
N VAL A 21 -26.61 0.41 -14.52
CA VAL A 21 -26.94 1.86 -14.51
C VAL A 21 -26.97 2.46 -13.10
N ALA A 22 -27.24 1.64 -12.08
CA ALA A 22 -27.15 2.02 -10.66
C ALA A 22 -25.70 2.19 -10.14
N GLY A 23 -24.70 1.91 -10.97
CA GLY A 23 -23.29 1.90 -10.59
C GLY A 23 -22.86 0.64 -9.84
N VAL A 24 -21.55 0.48 -9.66
CA VAL A 24 -20.95 -0.60 -8.85
C VAL A 24 -19.85 -0.06 -7.94
N ARG A 25 -19.82 -0.49 -6.68
CA ARG A 25 -18.71 -0.18 -5.75
C ARG A 25 -17.47 -0.98 -6.15
N ALA A 26 -16.37 -0.29 -6.42
CA ALA A 26 -15.07 -0.88 -6.73
C ALA A 26 -14.07 -0.56 -5.62
N ARG A 27 -13.21 -1.53 -5.28
CA ARG A 27 -12.09 -1.34 -4.35
C ARG A 27 -10.78 -1.34 -5.12
N CYS A 28 -9.90 -0.39 -4.80
CA CYS A 28 -8.58 -0.32 -5.41
C CYS A 28 -7.67 -1.48 -4.95
N VAL A 29 -6.87 -2.01 -5.87
CA VAL A 29 -5.85 -3.05 -5.58
C VAL A 29 -4.49 -2.46 -5.17
N ARG A 30 -4.35 -1.13 -5.23
CA ARG A 30 -3.09 -0.41 -4.93
C ARG A 30 -3.14 0.44 -3.65
N CYS A 31 -4.33 0.78 -3.18
CA CYS A 31 -4.58 1.57 -1.97
C CYS A 31 -5.91 1.12 -1.33
N PRO A 32 -6.23 1.49 -0.08
CA PRO A 32 -7.44 0.99 0.59
C PRO A 32 -8.76 1.60 0.07
N SER A 33 -8.72 2.54 -0.87
CA SER A 33 -9.88 3.31 -1.32
C SER A 33 -10.97 2.49 -2.01
N GLU A 34 -12.22 2.83 -1.70
CA GLU A 34 -13.42 2.32 -2.34
C GLU A 34 -14.16 3.48 -3.02
N PHE A 35 -14.57 3.29 -4.28
CA PHE A 35 -15.22 4.32 -5.08
C PHE A 35 -16.31 3.72 -5.98
N GLU A 36 -17.26 4.55 -6.42
CA GLU A 36 -18.36 4.12 -7.29
C GLU A 36 -17.98 4.24 -8.77
N VAL A 37 -18.42 3.27 -9.56
CA VAL A 37 -18.21 3.21 -11.00
C VAL A 37 -19.56 3.18 -11.69
N SER A 38 -19.91 4.30 -12.32
CA SER A 38 -21.18 4.45 -13.05
C SER A 38 -20.90 4.69 -14.54
N VAL A 39 -21.70 4.07 -15.41
CA VAL A 39 -21.70 4.42 -16.83
C VAL A 39 -22.58 5.65 -16.98
N GLU A 40 -21.97 6.82 -17.09
CA GLU A 40 -22.72 8.06 -17.31
C GLU A 40 -23.41 7.98 -18.69
N GLU A 41 -24.73 7.86 -18.69
CA GLU A 41 -25.55 7.70 -19.89
C GLU A 41 -25.58 8.98 -20.73
N ARG A 42 -24.54 9.15 -21.54
CA ARG A 42 -24.42 10.17 -22.61
C ARG A 42 -25.42 10.00 -23.76
N PHE A 43 -26.61 9.47 -23.46
CA PHE A 43 -27.72 9.20 -24.39
C PHE A 43 -29.09 9.66 -23.86
N SER A 44 -29.13 10.58 -22.90
CA SER A 44 -30.35 11.31 -22.50
C SER A 44 -30.26 12.82 -22.73
N GLN A 45 -30.00 13.20 -23.99
CA GLN A 45 -30.57 14.43 -24.54
C GLN A 45 -31.33 14.07 -25.82
N PRO A 46 -32.65 13.81 -25.76
CA PRO A 46 -33.45 13.69 -26.98
C PRO A 46 -33.42 15.04 -27.73
N PRO A 47 -33.34 15.04 -29.07
CA PRO A 47 -33.51 16.27 -29.83
C PRO A 47 -34.92 16.79 -29.59
N GLN A 48 -35.04 17.96 -28.96
CA GLN A 48 -36.32 18.61 -28.69
C GLN A 48 -37.06 18.87 -30.02
N PRO A 49 -38.18 18.18 -30.33
CA PRO A 49 -39.02 18.55 -31.44
C PRO A 49 -39.98 19.63 -30.95
N ALA A 50 -39.98 20.79 -31.59
CA ALA A 50 -41.00 21.79 -31.33
C ALA A 50 -42.38 21.28 -31.77
N THR A 51 -43.41 21.68 -31.02
CA THR A 51 -44.87 21.66 -31.33
C THR A 51 -45.75 20.47 -30.88
N ALA A 52 -46.96 20.88 -30.47
CA ALA A 52 -48.25 20.17 -30.43
C ALA A 52 -48.57 19.17 -29.29
N ALA A 53 -49.57 19.58 -28.51
CA ALA A 53 -50.28 18.87 -27.45
C ALA A 53 -51.05 17.61 -27.88
N PHE A 54 -51.43 16.73 -26.92
CA PHE A 54 -52.84 16.42 -26.60
C PHE A 54 -53.03 15.59 -25.28
N VAL A 55 -54.03 15.99 -24.49
CA VAL A 55 -54.86 15.32 -23.44
C VAL A 55 -54.39 14.15 -22.52
N SER A 56 -54.38 14.47 -21.21
CA SER A 56 -55.18 13.92 -20.08
C SER A 56 -55.32 12.42 -19.70
N ALA A 57 -55.37 12.24 -18.35
CA ALA A 57 -56.06 11.21 -17.54
C ALA A 57 -55.40 9.82 -17.40
N SER A 58 -55.49 9.10 -16.26
CA SER A 58 -55.81 9.45 -14.86
C SER A 58 -55.59 8.21 -13.96
N GLU A 59 -55.11 8.42 -12.72
CA GLU A 59 -55.42 7.69 -11.47
C GLU A 59 -55.42 6.14 -11.40
N GLY A 60 -54.73 5.59 -10.38
CA GLY A 60 -54.83 4.19 -9.92
C GLY A 60 -53.72 3.83 -8.91
N LEU A 61 -54.00 3.88 -7.60
CA LEU A 61 -54.36 2.72 -6.74
C LEU A 61 -53.11 1.89 -6.31
N GLU A 62 -52.48 2.16 -5.16
CA GLU A 62 -52.83 1.78 -3.76
C GLU A 62 -52.58 0.31 -3.35
N SER A 63 -52.17 0.13 -2.08
CA SER A 63 -51.96 -1.12 -1.32
C SER A 63 -50.78 -2.05 -1.72
N GLY A 64 -50.07 -2.70 -0.78
CA GLY A 64 -50.11 -2.58 0.69
C GLY A 64 -49.45 -3.77 1.44
N ALA A 65 -49.32 -3.62 2.78
CA ALA A 65 -49.14 -4.67 3.81
C ALA A 65 -47.78 -5.44 3.89
N VAL A 66 -46.98 -5.30 4.97
CA VAL A 66 -46.94 -6.00 6.30
C VAL A 66 -46.21 -7.36 6.33
N GLY A 67 -45.53 -7.67 7.45
CA GLY A 67 -44.86 -8.96 7.74
C GLY A 67 -43.47 -8.78 8.39
N ASP A 68 -43.37 -8.47 9.69
CA ASP A 68 -43.29 -9.42 10.82
C ASP A 68 -41.90 -10.06 11.00
N GLY A 69 -41.22 -9.73 12.12
CA GLY A 69 -40.16 -10.56 12.70
C GLY A 69 -40.77 -11.59 13.67
N PRO A 70 -40.05 -12.19 14.64
CA PRO A 70 -38.63 -12.03 15.00
C PRO A 70 -37.95 -13.41 15.26
N LYS A 71 -37.00 -13.44 16.23
CA LYS A 71 -36.33 -14.57 16.92
C LYS A 71 -34.94 -14.91 16.39
N THR A 72 -33.83 -14.70 17.13
CA THR A 72 -33.42 -15.07 18.52
C THR A 72 -33.11 -16.56 18.72
N VAL A 73 -31.82 -16.89 18.62
CA VAL A 73 -31.00 -17.80 19.46
C VAL A 73 -29.54 -17.35 19.24
N GLY A 74 -28.59 -17.41 20.17
CA GLY A 74 -28.57 -17.97 21.52
C GLY A 74 -27.28 -18.77 21.74
N LEU A 75 -26.80 -18.86 23.00
CA LEU A 75 -25.75 -19.77 23.48
C LEU A 75 -24.31 -19.37 23.04
N GLU A 76 -23.47 -18.82 23.92
CA GLU A 76 -22.54 -19.54 24.82
C GLU A 76 -21.42 -20.26 24.03
N GLY A 77 -20.13 -19.93 24.20
CA GLY A 77 -19.44 -19.53 25.43
C GLY A 77 -18.67 -20.73 25.97
N HIS A 78 -17.39 -20.85 25.63
CA HIS A 78 -16.50 -21.90 26.16
C HIS A 78 -15.05 -21.41 26.28
N ASP A 79 -14.66 -21.12 27.51
CA ASP A 79 -13.27 -21.17 27.96
C ASP A 79 -12.59 -22.49 27.54
N ARG A 80 -11.31 -22.39 27.14
CA ARG A 80 -10.30 -23.39 27.48
C ARG A 80 -8.94 -22.74 27.73
N ASP A 81 -8.64 -22.59 29.01
CA ASP A 81 -7.27 -22.62 29.53
C ASP A 81 -6.53 -23.88 29.05
N ALA A 82 -5.24 -23.73 28.71
CA ALA A 82 -4.24 -24.80 28.85
C ALA A 82 -2.83 -24.22 28.74
N SER A 83 -2.19 -23.94 29.88
CA SER A 83 -0.76 -23.63 29.93
C SER A 83 0.10 -24.87 29.72
N VAL A 84 1.03 -24.83 28.75
CA VAL A 84 2.33 -25.55 28.72
C VAL A 84 3.22 -24.83 27.70
N GLY A 85 4.52 -24.62 27.90
CA GLY A 85 5.44 -25.36 28.77
C GLY A 85 6.42 -26.16 27.91
N ALA A 86 7.28 -25.46 27.15
CA ALA A 86 8.31 -26.07 26.31
C ALA A 86 9.55 -25.16 26.27
N GLU A 87 10.28 -25.18 27.39
CA GLU A 87 11.64 -24.66 27.49
C GLU A 87 12.57 -25.53 26.63
N TRP A 88 13.11 -25.00 25.53
CA TRP A 88 14.14 -25.66 24.72
C TRP A 88 15.45 -24.87 24.79
N SER A 89 16.35 -25.37 25.64
CA SER A 89 17.77 -25.05 25.65
C SER A 89 18.53 -25.97 24.68
N GLY A 90 19.65 -25.50 24.13
CA GLY A 90 20.51 -26.26 23.20
C GLY A 90 20.63 -25.55 21.84
N GLU A 91 21.54 -24.58 21.65
CA GLU A 91 23.01 -24.72 21.53
C GLU A 91 23.44 -25.11 20.09
N SER A 92 24.61 -24.60 19.65
CA SER A 92 25.13 -24.53 18.26
C SER A 92 24.72 -23.24 17.51
N SER A 93 25.58 -22.57 16.74
CA SER A 93 27.00 -22.89 16.44
C SER A 93 27.77 -21.67 15.88
N LEU A 94 29.08 -21.64 16.19
CA LEU A 94 30.18 -21.02 15.43
C LEU A 94 30.18 -19.48 15.21
N GLY A 95 31.34 -18.85 15.40
CA GLY A 95 31.51 -17.41 15.09
C GLY A 95 32.84 -16.75 15.50
N GLU A 96 33.94 -17.50 15.63
CA GLU A 96 35.25 -16.85 15.87
C GLU A 96 35.66 -15.99 14.67
N SER A 97 36.19 -14.81 14.97
CA SER A 97 36.30 -13.67 14.06
C SER A 97 37.70 -13.10 14.07
N GLU A 98 38.42 -13.16 12.95
CA GLU A 98 39.63 -12.35 12.67
C GLU A 98 39.64 -11.99 11.17
N THR A 99 39.17 -10.77 10.82
CA THR A 99 39.94 -9.52 10.61
C THR A 99 40.74 -9.49 9.29
N ASN A 100 40.30 -8.71 8.28
CA ASN A 100 40.60 -7.27 8.07
C ASN A 100 41.91 -7.09 7.26
N ALA A 101 41.85 -7.14 5.92
CA ALA A 101 42.00 -5.99 4.98
C ALA A 101 43.46 -5.46 4.88
N THR A 102 43.91 -4.58 3.96
CA THR A 102 43.27 -3.53 3.15
C THR A 102 44.12 -3.25 1.87
N GLU A 103 43.66 -2.33 0.99
CA GLU A 103 44.43 -1.46 0.05
C GLU A 103 44.71 -2.01 -1.37
N THR A 104 44.82 -1.22 -2.47
CA THR A 104 44.41 0.14 -2.94
C THR A 104 44.57 0.13 -4.48
N ALA A 105 44.14 1.08 -5.34
CA ALA A 105 43.06 2.08 -5.44
C ALA A 105 43.10 2.68 -6.89
N THR A 106 42.37 3.77 -7.19
CA THR A 106 42.42 4.60 -8.44
C THR A 106 41.85 3.94 -9.71
N THR A 107 41.14 4.61 -10.65
CA THR A 107 40.63 6.00 -10.86
C THR A 107 39.27 5.84 -11.61
N ALA A 108 38.37 6.81 -11.89
CA ALA A 108 38.33 8.27 -11.80
C ALA A 108 36.87 8.80 -11.73
N SER A 109 36.69 10.12 -11.89
CA SER A 109 35.44 10.81 -12.24
C SER A 109 35.71 11.65 -13.51
N PRO A 110 34.73 11.87 -14.43
CA PRO A 110 33.83 13.03 -14.28
C PRO A 110 32.41 12.80 -14.85
N GLY A 111 31.49 13.74 -14.58
CA GLY A 111 30.22 13.85 -15.32
C GLY A 111 29.05 14.43 -14.53
N GLN A 112 28.97 15.76 -14.43
CA GLN A 112 27.73 16.43 -14.02
C GLN A 112 26.77 16.51 -15.22
N THR A 113 25.50 16.24 -15.00
CA THR A 113 24.40 16.79 -15.83
C THR A 113 23.22 17.12 -14.92
N ASP A 114 22.76 18.36 -15.03
CA ASP A 114 21.69 18.95 -14.22
C ASP A 114 20.27 18.49 -14.61
N ALA A 115 19.33 18.90 -13.76
CA ALA A 115 17.95 19.26 -14.11
C ALA A 115 16.94 18.15 -14.47
N ASN A 116 16.13 17.81 -13.45
CA ASN A 116 14.65 17.87 -13.55
C ASN A 116 13.98 17.01 -14.63
N GLU A 117 14.16 15.69 -14.54
CA GLU A 117 13.32 14.76 -15.29
C GLU A 117 11.95 14.62 -14.60
N GLN A 118 11.00 15.48 -14.98
CA GLN A 118 9.61 15.38 -14.53
C GLN A 118 8.99 14.07 -15.05
N THR A 119 8.92 13.10 -14.15
CA THR A 119 8.56 11.71 -14.39
C THR A 119 7.26 11.56 -15.19
N LEU A 120 7.36 11.06 -16.42
CA LEU A 120 6.21 10.49 -17.13
C LEU A 120 5.64 9.34 -16.26
N PRO A 121 4.31 9.24 -16.09
CA PRO A 121 3.72 8.15 -15.31
C PRO A 121 4.08 6.80 -15.95
N PRO A 122 4.69 5.86 -15.19
CA PRO A 122 5.14 4.60 -15.76
C PRO A 122 3.96 3.78 -16.29
N ALA A 123 4.10 3.25 -17.50
CA ALA A 123 3.05 2.48 -18.16
C ALA A 123 2.62 1.27 -17.30
N PRO A 124 1.32 1.08 -17.01
CA PRO A 124 0.89 0.19 -15.94
C PRO A 124 1.04 -1.31 -16.20
N PHE A 125 1.42 -1.73 -17.43
CA PHE A 125 1.47 -3.12 -17.86
C PHE A 125 2.70 -3.42 -18.74
N GLY A 126 3.88 -3.30 -18.13
CA GLY A 126 5.13 -3.93 -18.55
C GLY A 126 5.83 -4.46 -17.30
N SER A 127 6.65 -5.50 -17.44
CA SER A 127 7.46 -6.14 -16.38
C SER A 127 7.79 -5.19 -15.23
N ALA A 128 7.34 -5.51 -14.01
CA ALA A 128 7.50 -4.64 -12.85
C ALA A 128 8.97 -4.29 -12.64
N ASP A 129 9.30 -3.03 -12.92
CA ASP A 129 10.66 -2.49 -12.83
C ASP A 129 11.27 -2.88 -11.46
N PRO A 130 12.43 -3.58 -11.45
CA PRO A 130 12.93 -4.19 -10.23
C PRO A 130 13.33 -3.13 -9.20
N ASP A 131 13.84 -1.98 -9.64
CA ASP A 131 14.11 -0.81 -8.82
C ASP A 131 12.83 -0.18 -8.25
N ALA A 132 11.74 -0.11 -9.00
CA ALA A 132 10.43 0.33 -8.50
C ALA A 132 9.82 -0.67 -7.51
N ARG A 133 10.05 -1.98 -7.70
CA ARG A 133 9.67 -3.03 -6.73
C ARG A 133 10.48 -2.87 -5.43
N ALA A 134 11.80 -2.75 -5.52
CA ALA A 134 12.70 -2.58 -4.39
C ALA A 134 12.37 -1.32 -3.58
N ARG A 135 12.17 -0.17 -4.26
CA ARG A 135 11.70 1.09 -3.64
C ARG A 135 10.39 0.93 -2.86
N ARG A 136 9.41 0.19 -3.41
CA ARG A 136 8.14 -0.07 -2.74
C ARG A 136 8.30 -0.97 -1.52
N LEU A 137 9.08 -2.05 -1.63
CA LEU A 137 9.33 -2.97 -0.53
C LEU A 137 10.05 -2.26 0.63
N ALA A 138 11.11 -1.51 0.34
CA ALA A 138 11.83 -0.71 1.34
C ALA A 138 10.90 0.23 2.12
N ARG A 139 10.01 0.95 1.43
CA ARG A 139 9.03 1.84 2.08
C ARG A 139 7.99 1.07 2.89
N ALA A 140 7.54 -0.09 2.43
CA ALA A 140 6.59 -0.93 3.15
C ALA A 140 7.21 -1.45 4.47
N LEU A 141 8.41 -2.02 4.41
CA LEU A 141 9.11 -2.55 5.59
C LEU A 141 9.43 -1.45 6.62
N VAL A 142 9.89 -0.27 6.19
CA VAL A 142 10.12 0.83 7.14
C VAL A 142 8.82 1.41 7.68
N SER A 143 7.73 1.43 6.91
CA SER A 143 6.41 1.81 7.41
C SER A 143 5.90 0.85 8.49
N ASP A 144 6.18 -0.45 8.34
CA ASP A 144 5.81 -1.49 9.32
C ASP A 144 6.46 -1.23 10.69
N ILE A 145 7.77 -0.94 10.71
CA ILE A 145 8.51 -0.54 11.92
C ILE A 145 7.82 0.63 12.65
N VAL A 146 7.33 1.63 11.91
CA VAL A 146 6.67 2.81 12.48
C VAL A 146 5.27 2.50 13.00
N VAL A 147 4.51 1.66 12.29
CA VAL A 147 3.15 1.23 12.69
C VAL A 147 3.18 0.44 14.01
N TYR A 148 4.17 -0.43 14.21
CA TYR A 148 4.30 -1.23 15.43
C TYR A 148 4.96 -0.49 16.61
N HIS A 149 5.64 0.65 16.37
CA HIS A 149 6.42 1.36 17.40
C HIS A 149 6.28 2.90 17.38
N PRO A 150 5.05 3.46 17.34
CA PRO A 150 4.85 4.91 17.20
C PRO A 150 5.41 5.71 18.38
N ASP A 151 5.12 5.31 19.61
CA ASP A 151 5.57 6.01 20.83
C ASP A 151 7.10 5.98 20.96
N ARG A 152 7.72 4.82 20.72
CA ARG A 152 9.18 4.67 20.76
C ARG A 152 9.83 5.58 19.72
N ARG A 153 9.29 5.67 18.50
CA ARG A 153 9.80 6.58 17.46
C ARG A 153 9.77 8.03 17.91
N GLU A 154 8.67 8.49 18.51
CA GLU A 154 8.58 9.87 18.99
C GLU A 154 9.58 10.15 20.12
N GLN A 155 9.75 9.21 21.06
CA GLN A 155 10.75 9.31 22.13
C GLN A 155 12.18 9.37 21.59
N SER A 156 12.53 8.49 20.65
CA SER A 156 13.86 8.46 20.03
C SER A 156 14.16 9.66 19.14
N LEU A 157 13.14 10.28 18.53
CA LEU A 157 13.27 11.56 17.81
C LEU A 157 13.55 12.71 18.78
N LYS A 158 12.86 12.77 19.93
CA LYS A 158 13.10 13.79 20.97
C LYS A 158 14.49 13.67 21.61
N GLN A 159 15.00 12.44 21.76
CA GLN A 159 16.30 12.15 22.38
C GLN A 159 17.47 12.13 21.39
N GLY A 160 17.19 12.07 20.08
CA GLY A 160 18.22 11.91 19.03
C GLY A 160 18.80 10.49 18.91
N THR A 161 18.25 9.52 19.64
CA THR A 161 18.73 8.13 19.79
C THR A 161 18.19 7.15 18.75
N ILE A 162 17.45 7.63 17.73
CA ILE A 162 16.70 6.78 16.77
C ILE A 162 17.53 5.70 16.06
N ARG A 163 18.83 5.91 15.82
CA ARG A 163 19.71 4.88 15.24
C ARG A 163 19.98 3.71 16.18
N GLN A 164 19.90 3.95 17.48
CA GLN A 164 20.25 3.02 18.54
C GLN A 164 19.00 2.25 19.00
N ASP A 165 17.90 2.96 19.23
CA ASP A 165 16.64 2.40 19.75
C ASP A 165 15.89 1.50 18.76
N PHE A 166 16.16 1.66 17.46
CA PHE A 166 15.57 0.89 16.36
C PHE A 166 16.58 -0.03 15.65
N ARG A 167 17.80 -0.18 16.19
CA ARG A 167 18.87 -0.96 15.52
C ARG A 167 18.45 -2.39 15.19
N SER A 168 17.75 -3.05 16.11
CA SER A 168 17.25 -4.42 15.97
C SER A 168 16.22 -4.57 14.85
N GLU A 169 15.29 -3.64 14.77
CA GLU A 169 14.18 -3.59 13.83
C GLU A 169 14.70 -3.27 12.42
N ILE A 170 15.58 -2.28 12.32
CA ILE A 170 16.26 -1.91 11.08
C ILE A 170 17.08 -3.08 10.54
N SER A 171 17.79 -3.83 11.40
CA SER A 171 18.54 -5.02 10.96
C SER A 171 17.60 -6.10 10.41
N LYS A 172 16.56 -6.47 11.16
CA LYS A 172 15.58 -7.50 10.73
C LYS A 172 14.92 -7.13 9.40
N SER A 173 14.46 -5.89 9.26
CA SER A 173 13.85 -5.40 8.01
C SER A 173 14.87 -5.25 6.88
N TRP A 174 16.16 -5.06 7.17
CA TRP A 174 17.21 -5.07 6.15
C TRP A 174 17.51 -6.48 5.65
N ASP A 175 17.60 -7.47 6.54
CA ASP A 175 17.78 -8.88 6.15
C ASP A 175 16.60 -9.38 5.30
N GLU A 176 15.36 -9.06 5.71
CA GLU A 176 14.13 -9.33 4.93
C GLU A 176 14.15 -8.63 3.55
N TYR A 177 14.60 -7.37 3.49
CA TYR A 177 14.76 -6.64 2.23
C TYR A 177 15.79 -7.33 1.32
N VAL A 178 16.94 -7.73 1.86
CA VAL A 178 18.02 -8.43 1.15
C VAL A 178 17.56 -9.78 0.60
N ASP A 179 16.79 -10.55 1.36
CA ASP A 179 16.23 -11.84 0.90
C ASP A 179 15.33 -11.65 -0.32
N GLN A 180 14.40 -10.68 -0.25
CA GLN A 180 13.43 -10.45 -1.32
C GLN A 180 13.96 -9.75 -2.58
N VAL A 181 14.97 -8.86 -2.47
CA VAL A 181 15.52 -8.13 -3.65
C VAL A 181 16.88 -8.66 -4.12
N GLY A 182 17.53 -9.51 -3.33
CA GLY A 182 18.88 -9.99 -3.57
C GLY A 182 19.98 -9.04 -3.10
N ASN A 183 21.11 -9.61 -2.71
CA ASN A 183 22.22 -8.89 -2.08
C ASN A 183 22.83 -7.80 -2.97
N GLU A 184 22.93 -8.03 -4.29
CA GLU A 184 23.47 -7.02 -5.22
C GLU A 184 22.60 -5.77 -5.27
N MET A 185 21.28 -5.92 -5.45
CA MET A 185 20.35 -4.80 -5.52
C MET A 185 20.29 -4.03 -4.18
N ALA A 186 20.31 -4.75 -3.06
CA ALA A 186 20.32 -4.14 -1.74
C ALA A 186 21.60 -3.30 -1.49
N ARG A 187 22.79 -3.80 -1.85
CA ARG A 187 24.06 -3.07 -1.66
C ARG A 187 24.28 -1.94 -2.67
N LYS A 188 23.76 -2.07 -3.89
CA LYS A 188 23.95 -1.12 -4.99
C LYS A 188 23.01 0.09 -4.92
N THR A 189 21.89 -0.03 -4.20
CA THR A 189 20.84 1.00 -4.16
C THR A 189 20.64 1.56 -2.76
N SER A 190 20.36 2.86 -2.65
CA SER A 190 20.12 3.54 -1.36
C SER A 190 18.64 3.53 -0.94
N TYR A 191 17.78 2.71 -1.55
CA TYR A 191 16.32 2.77 -1.37
C TYR A 191 15.87 2.52 0.08
N PHE A 192 16.52 1.58 0.78
CA PHE A 192 16.23 1.31 2.18
C PHE A 192 16.67 2.46 3.09
N GLN A 193 17.88 2.99 2.92
CA GLN A 193 18.39 4.17 3.64
C GLN A 193 17.53 5.42 3.38
N ALA A 194 17.07 5.62 2.14
CA ALA A 194 16.15 6.69 1.78
C ALA A 194 14.80 6.53 2.51
N ALA A 195 14.24 5.31 2.56
CA ALA A 195 13.02 5.03 3.30
C ALA A 195 13.18 5.24 4.82
N LEU A 196 14.31 4.85 5.41
CA LEU A 196 14.63 5.13 6.83
C LEU A 196 14.67 6.64 7.10
N ASN A 197 15.32 7.42 6.24
CA ASN A 197 15.40 8.87 6.40
C ASN A 197 14.03 9.56 6.18
N GLU A 198 13.25 9.14 5.19
CA GLU A 198 11.95 9.71 4.88
C GLU A 198 10.87 9.35 5.92
N ILE A 199 10.75 8.07 6.27
CA ILE A 199 9.65 7.54 7.08
C ILE A 199 10.04 7.47 8.56
N LEU A 200 11.10 6.73 8.90
CA LEU A 200 11.48 6.51 10.30
C LEU A 200 12.02 7.80 10.95
N ALA A 201 12.95 8.50 10.29
CA ALA A 201 13.49 9.78 10.76
C ALA A 201 12.65 11.02 10.40
N GLY A 202 11.49 10.84 9.74
CA GLY A 202 10.55 11.94 9.45
C GLY A 202 11.09 13.00 8.48
N GLY A 203 11.96 12.62 7.54
CA GLY A 203 12.59 13.49 6.56
C GLY A 203 14.03 13.89 6.89
N ALA A 204 14.50 13.64 8.11
CA ALA A 204 15.88 13.95 8.51
C ALA A 204 16.87 12.91 7.96
N ARG A 205 18.01 13.37 7.42
CA ARG A 205 19.11 12.51 6.94
C ARG A 205 20.01 12.07 8.10
N ILE A 206 19.52 11.10 8.88
CA ILE A 206 20.19 10.56 10.06
C ILE A 206 20.89 9.22 9.74
N PHE A 207 20.35 8.43 8.82
CA PHE A 207 20.86 7.13 8.38
C PHE A 207 21.71 7.26 7.11
#